data_AF-K0INB8-F1
#
_entry.id   AF-K0INB8-F1
#
_cell.length_a   1.000
_cell.length_b   1.000
_cell.length_c   1.000
_cell.angle_alpha   90.00
_cell.angle_beta   90.00
_cell.angle_gamma   90.00
#
_symmetry.space_group_name_H-M   'P 1'
#
loop_
_entity.id
_entity.type
_entity.pdbx_description
1 polymer ?
#
loop_
_entity_poly.entity_id
_entity_poly.type
_entity_poly.pdbx_seq_one_letter_code
_entity_poly.pdbx_strand_id
1 'polypeptide(L)'
;MESKHIIPQDKADEVKALVARYVLLRIEQKKIEAKLNEITRFYDENSLRTIFEPIGDSMMGVIGLELPRRKQSVETSVEQTTTSSAEE
;
A
#
# COMPACT_ATOMS: atom_id res chain seq x y z
N MET A 1 11.00 15.59 -43.23
CA MET A 1 12.23 15.81 -42.45
C MET A 1 11.88 15.53 -41.00
N GLU A 2 12.24 14.36 -40.49
CA GLU A 2 11.99 14.01 -39.10
C GLU A 2 12.89 14.88 -38.22
N SER A 3 12.26 15.75 -37.44
CA SER A 3 12.92 16.53 -36.39
C SER A 3 13.50 15.55 -35.37
N LYS A 4 14.78 15.21 -35.51
CA LYS A 4 15.55 14.55 -34.46
C LYS A 4 15.44 15.45 -33.22
N HIS A 5 14.65 15.03 -32.24
CA HIS A 5 14.64 15.65 -30.93
C HIS A 5 16.06 15.51 -30.36
N ILE A 6 16.88 16.54 -30.50
CA ILE A 6 18.17 16.63 -29.83
C ILE A 6 17.83 16.79 -28.36
N ILE A 7 17.87 15.68 -27.62
CA ILE A 7 17.72 15.70 -26.17
C ILE A 7 18.94 16.48 -25.64
N PRO A 8 18.75 17.57 -24.90
CA PRO A 8 19.88 18.24 -24.24
C PRO A 8 20.64 17.23 -23.40
N GLN A 9 21.97 17.19 -23.53
CA GLN A 9 22.80 16.19 -22.85
C GLN A 9 22.53 16.15 -21.34
N ASP A 10 22.38 17.33 -20.70
CA ASP A 10 22.05 17.45 -19.28
C ASP A 10 20.73 16.74 -18.91
N LYS A 11 19.73 16.81 -19.79
CA LYS A 11 18.45 16.13 -19.60
C LYS A 11 18.57 14.62 -19.80
N ALA A 12 19.40 14.18 -20.74
CA ALA A 12 19.69 12.76 -20.91
C ALA A 12 20.41 12.20 -19.67
N ASP A 13 21.36 12.95 -19.11
CA ASP A 13 22.12 12.53 -17.93
C ASP A 13 21.28 12.57 -16.64
N GLU A 14 20.36 13.55 -16.50
CA GLU A 14 19.35 13.58 -15.44
C GLU A 14 18.47 12.32 -15.47
N VAL A 15 17.95 11.94 -16.65
CA VAL A 15 17.13 10.72 -16.82
C VAL A 15 17.94 9.47 -16.47
N LYS A 16 19.19 9.36 -16.94
CA LYS A 16 20.06 8.22 -16.59
C LYS A 16 20.28 8.12 -15.08
N ALA A 17 20.53 9.25 -14.41
CA ALA A 17 20.71 9.28 -12.96
C ALA A 17 19.44 8.84 -12.22
N LEU A 18 18.27 9.29 -12.66
CA LEU A 18 16.98 8.88 -12.09
C LEU A 18 16.72 7.38 -12.29
N VAL A 19 17.00 6.84 -13.49
CA VAL A 19 16.86 5.40 -13.77
C VAL A 19 17.80 4.58 -12.89
N ALA A 20 19.07 4.98 -12.78
CA ALA A 20 20.03 4.29 -11.92
C ALA A 20 19.57 4.28 -10.44
N ARG A 21 19.12 5.43 -9.94
CA ARG A 21 18.59 5.54 -8.57
C ARG A 21 17.35 4.68 -8.37
N TYR A 22 16.44 4.65 -9.34
CA TYR A 22 15.24 3.82 -9.29
C TYR A 22 15.59 2.33 -9.21
N VAL A 23 16.53 1.85 -10.03
CA VAL A 23 16.98 0.45 -10.01
C VAL A 23 17.56 0.09 -8.63
N LEU A 24 18.40 0.95 -8.05
CA LEU A 24 18.95 0.72 -6.71
C LEU A 24 17.87 0.65 -5.64
N LEU A 25 16.90 1.58 -5.67
CA LEU A 25 15.76 1.56 -4.75
C LEU A 25 14.93 0.26 -4.90
N ARG A 26 14.71 -0.22 -6.12
CA ARG A 26 14.00 -1.48 -6.37
C ARG A 26 14.75 -2.71 -5.84
N ILE A 27 16.08 -2.71 -5.90
CA ILE A 27 16.91 -3.77 -5.31
C ILE A 27 16.76 -3.78 -3.79
N GLU A 28 16.89 -2.62 -3.14
CA GLU A 28 16.73 -2.51 -1.69
C GLU A 28 15.31 -2.86 -1.24
N GLN A 29 14.29 -2.43 -1.98
CA GLN A 29 12.90 -2.81 -1.72
C GLN A 29 12.73 -4.34 -1.74
N LYS A 30 13.26 -5.03 -2.74
CA LYS A 30 13.17 -6.51 -2.81
C LYS A 30 13.86 -7.21 -1.65
N LYS A 31 14.98 -6.68 -1.14
CA LYS A 31 15.65 -7.22 0.05
C LYS A 31 14.78 -7.08 1.30
N ILE A 32 14.14 -5.92 1.47
CA ILE A 32 13.22 -5.66 2.57
C ILE A 32 12.00 -6.59 2.49
N GLU A 33 11.38 -6.70 1.31
CA GLU A 33 10.23 -7.61 1.08
C GLU A 33 10.61 -9.07 1.41
N ALA A 34 11.79 -9.53 0.97
CA ALA A 34 12.27 -10.87 1.30
C ALA A 34 12.43 -11.06 2.82
N LYS A 35 12.99 -10.08 3.52
CA LYS A 35 13.18 -10.17 4.97
C LYS A 35 11.86 -10.10 5.74
N LEU A 36 10.93 -9.25 5.32
CA LEU A 36 9.57 -9.20 5.87
C LEU A 36 8.89 -10.55 5.72
N ASN A 37 8.93 -11.16 4.53
CA ASN A 37 8.37 -12.49 4.29
C ASN A 37 9.03 -13.60 5.10
N GLU A 38 10.32 -13.49 5.42
CA GLU A 38 11.00 -14.42 6.31
C GLU A 38 10.50 -14.26 7.75
N ILE A 39 10.42 -13.02 8.24
CA ILE A 39 10.07 -12.70 9.63
C ILE A 39 8.59 -13.00 9.92
N THR A 40 7.67 -12.66 9.02
CA THR A 40 6.23 -12.81 9.25
C THR A 40 5.80 -14.26 9.43
N ARG A 41 6.56 -15.22 8.90
CA ARG A 41 6.32 -16.67 9.07
C ARG A 41 6.43 -17.15 10.53
N PHE A 42 7.05 -16.37 11.41
CA PHE A 42 7.20 -16.72 12.83
C PHE A 42 6.03 -16.23 13.69
N TYR A 43 5.05 -15.52 13.12
CA TYR A 43 3.93 -14.94 13.84
C TYR A 43 2.62 -15.56 13.38
N ASP A 44 1.69 -15.74 14.31
CA ASP A 44 0.33 -16.11 13.99
C ASP A 44 -0.47 -14.89 13.45
N GLU A 45 -1.65 -15.16 12.90
CA GLU A 45 -2.49 -14.11 12.30
C GLU A 45 -2.88 -13.01 13.30
N ASN A 46 -3.07 -13.36 14.57
CA ASN A 46 -3.43 -12.40 15.62
C ASN A 46 -2.27 -11.45 15.93
N SER A 47 -1.05 -11.99 16.07
CA SER A 47 0.15 -11.18 16.30
C SER A 47 0.43 -10.28 15.09
N LEU A 48 0.34 -10.83 13.87
CA LEU A 48 0.50 -10.03 12.65
C LEU A 48 -0.52 -8.91 12.55
N ARG A 49 -1.79 -9.16 12.92
CA ARG A 49 -2.82 -8.13 12.97
C ARG A 49 -2.45 -7.01 13.95
N THR A 50 -2.02 -7.34 15.17
CA THR A 50 -1.61 -6.34 16.16
C THR A 50 -0.41 -5.51 15.69
N ILE A 51 0.52 -6.12 14.94
CA ILE A 51 1.68 -5.42 14.38
C ILE A 51 1.27 -4.51 13.21
N PHE A 52 0.37 -4.97 12.33
CA PHE A 52 0.02 -4.27 11.09
C PHE A 52 -1.09 -3.22 11.26
N GLU A 53 -1.99 -3.37 12.23
CA GLU A 53 -3.11 -2.44 12.46
C GLU A 53 -2.66 -0.99 12.74
N PRO A 54 -1.61 -0.72 13.55
CA PRO A 54 -1.07 0.64 13.73
C PRO A 54 -0.43 1.23 12.46
N ILE A 55 0.02 0.38 11.53
CA ILE A 55 0.63 0.80 10.26
C ILE A 55 -0.48 1.19 9.27
N GLY A 56 -1.59 0.45 9.25
CA GLY A 56 -2.76 0.73 8.44
C GLY A 56 -2.66 0.27 6.97
N ASP A 57 -3.82 0.02 6.37
CA ASP A 57 -3.97 -0.59 5.05
C ASP A 57 -3.25 0.16 3.92
N SER A 58 -3.20 1.50 3.99
CA SER A 58 -2.59 2.35 2.95
C SER A 58 -1.08 2.08 2.81
N MET A 59 -0.35 2.03 3.93
CA MET A 59 1.09 1.77 3.92
C MET A 59 1.40 0.30 3.64
N MET A 60 0.57 -0.61 4.16
CA MET A 60 0.69 -2.05 3.92
C MET A 60 0.47 -2.41 2.44
N GLY A 61 -0.46 -1.75 1.77
CA GLY A 61 -0.69 -1.89 0.33
C GLY A 61 0.50 -1.45 -0.53
N VAL A 62 1.25 -0.43 -0.11
CA VAL A 62 2.46 0.04 -0.83
C VAL A 62 3.57 -1.02 -0.81
N ILE A 63 3.67 -1.81 0.26
CA ILE A 63 4.69 -2.86 0.42
C ILE A 63 4.20 -4.26 0.01
N GLY A 64 2.99 -4.37 -0.55
CA GLY A 64 2.44 -5.62 -1.06
C GLY A 64 2.07 -6.65 0.03
N LEU A 65 1.93 -6.21 1.28
CA LEU A 65 1.47 -7.06 2.38
C LEU A 65 -0.01 -6.79 2.64
N GLU A 66 -0.87 -7.79 2.45
CA GLU A 66 -2.28 -7.66 2.82
C GLU A 66 -2.45 -7.91 4.32
N LEU A 67 -3.09 -6.97 5.01
CA LEU A 67 -3.58 -7.17 6.37
C LEU A 67 -4.57 -8.36 6.35
N PRO A 68 -4.43 -9.34 7.28
CA PRO A 68 -5.43 -10.39 7.42
C PRO A 68 -6.80 -9.76 7.64
N ARG A 69 -7.68 -9.81 6.63
CA ARG A 69 -9.00 -9.18 6.73
C ARG A 69 -9.79 -9.84 7.85
N ARG A 70 -10.36 -9.05 8.76
CA ARG A 70 -11.45 -9.59 9.59
C ARG A 70 -12.54 -10.03 8.62
N LYS A 71 -12.95 -11.29 8.67
CA LYS A 71 -14.28 -11.66 8.17
C LYS A 71 -15.26 -10.80 8.97
N GLN A 72 -15.69 -9.67 8.41
CA GLN A 72 -16.88 -9.01 8.89
C GLN A 72 -18.01 -10.01 8.70
N SER A 73 -18.46 -10.62 9.78
CA SER A 73 -19.86 -11.01 9.85
C SER A 73 -20.64 -9.73 9.63
N VAL A 74 -21.34 -9.67 8.50
CA VAL A 74 -22.38 -8.67 8.27
C VAL A 74 -23.50 -9.01 9.26
N GLU A 75 -23.36 -8.55 10.50
CA GLU A 75 -24.51 -8.39 11.37
C GLU A 75 -25.24 -7.16 10.85
N THR A 76 -26.28 -7.48 10.12
CA THR A 76 -27.34 -6.59 9.64
C THR A 76 -27.96 -5.90 10.85
N SER A 77 -27.62 -4.64 11.12
CA SER A 77 -28.47 -3.75 11.92
C SER A 77 -29.42 -3.02 10.98
N VAL A 78 -30.51 -3.70 10.64
CA VAL A 78 -31.77 -3.04 10.25
C VAL A 78 -32.51 -2.74 11.54
N GLU A 79 -32.68 -1.47 11.87
CA GLU A 79 -33.75 -0.99 12.76
C GLU A 79 -34.02 0.48 12.39
N GLN A 80 -34.93 0.68 11.43
CA GLN A 80 -36.34 1.03 11.63
C GLN A 80 -36.56 2.46 12.17
N THR A 81 -37.03 3.27 11.22
CA THR A 81 -37.96 4.39 11.34
C THR A 81 -38.77 4.43 12.64
N THR A 82 -38.61 5.51 13.40
CA THR A 82 -39.68 6.05 14.25
C THR A 82 -39.98 7.48 13.81
N THR A 83 -41.08 7.60 13.08
CA THR A 83 -41.88 8.82 12.96
C THR A 83 -42.32 9.28 14.36
N SER A 84 -41.98 10.50 14.76
CA SER A 84 -42.76 11.28 15.74
C SER A 84 -42.21 12.71 15.88
N SER A 85 -42.97 13.68 15.36
CA SER A 85 -43.18 15.05 15.88
C SER A 85 -44.17 15.70 14.90
N ALA A 86 -45.47 15.83 15.21
CA ALA A 86 -46.10 16.81 16.13
C ALA A 86 -45.77 18.25 15.71
N GLU A 87 -46.67 19.23 15.58
CA GLU A 87 -48.10 19.43 15.83
C GLU A 87 -48.45 20.79 15.17
N GLU A 88 -49.74 21.01 14.89
CA GLU A 88 -50.47 22.29 14.68
C GLU A 88 -49.96 23.36 13.70
#